data_AF-A0AAQ5BI07-F1
#
_entry.id   AF-A0AAQ5BI07-F1
#
_cell.length_a   1.000
_cell.length_b   1.000
_cell.length_c   1.000
_cell.angle_alpha   90.00
_cell.angle_beta   90.00
_cell.angle_gamma   90.00
#
_symmetry.space_group_name_H-M   'P 1'
#
loop_
_entity.id
_entity.type
_entity.pdbx_description
1 polymer ?
#
loop_
_entity_poly.entity_id
_entity_poly.type
_entity_poly.pdbx_seq_one_letter_code
_entity_poly.pdbx_strand_id
1 'polypeptide(L)'
;MCRHNYELGGPMTLQRRGGKRYWWQRSKRKVASGSVEIHLRTTGQAGAQMQRCRGRQHLVICETFMGPEDAAQRRNLKKDGISTTQAFQPRVNVSPSKKGPLQHHNLLVCHVTDFYPGSIQVRWFLNGQEETAGVVSTNLIRNGDWTFQILVMLEMTPQQGDVYTCQVEHTSLDSPVTVEWKAQSDSARSKTLTGAGGFVLGLIICGVGIFMHRRSKKVQRGSA
;
A
#
# COMPACT_ATOMS: atom_id res chain seq x y z
N MET A 1 30.88 -8.94 15.79
CA MET A 1 30.39 -9.50 14.50
C MET A 1 30.03 -10.97 14.71
N CYS A 2 28.76 -11.32 14.82
CA CYS A 2 28.29 -12.71 14.75
C CYS A 2 27.27 -12.80 13.62
N ARG A 3 27.73 -13.02 12.39
CA ARG A 3 26.90 -13.44 11.26
C ARG A 3 26.67 -14.94 11.42
N HIS A 4 25.57 -15.34 12.04
CA HIS A 4 25.04 -16.69 11.90
C HIS A 4 23.60 -16.52 11.43
N ASN A 5 23.33 -16.81 10.16
CA ASN A 5 21.97 -16.88 9.64
C ASN A 5 21.29 -18.10 10.30
N TYR A 6 20.46 -17.88 11.31
CA TYR A 6 19.54 -18.91 11.80
C TYR A 6 18.34 -18.93 10.85
N GLU A 7 18.19 -20.01 10.09
CA GLU A 7 16.95 -20.28 9.38
C GLU A 7 15.96 -20.89 10.37
N LEU A 8 14.96 -20.10 10.77
CA LEU A 8 13.84 -20.61 11.57
C LEU A 8 12.95 -21.44 10.65
N GLY A 9 12.92 -22.76 10.86
CA GLY A 9 12.19 -23.71 10.01
C GLY A 9 10.67 -23.77 10.26
N GLY A 10 10.01 -22.63 10.51
CA GLY A 10 8.56 -22.56 10.75
C GLY A 10 8.07 -21.18 11.22
N PRO A 11 6.75 -20.98 11.35
CA PRO A 11 6.16 -19.72 11.82
C PRO A 11 6.38 -19.52 13.33
N MET A 12 6.69 -18.29 13.75
CA MET A 12 6.82 -17.90 15.16
C MET A 12 5.47 -17.54 15.77
N THR A 13 5.28 -17.84 17.06
CA THR A 13 4.05 -17.51 17.81
C THR A 13 4.19 -16.19 18.58
N LEU A 14 3.13 -15.37 18.65
CA LEU A 14 3.11 -14.05 19.33
C LEU A 14 2.54 -14.13 20.76
N GLN A 15 3.25 -13.56 21.74
CA GLN A 15 2.84 -13.44 23.15
C GLN A 15 2.92 -11.99 23.59
N ARG A 16 1.96 -11.58 24.41
CA ARG A 16 2.02 -10.30 25.15
C ARG A 16 2.25 -10.57 26.62
N ARG A 17 3.30 -9.98 27.20
CA ARG A 17 3.59 -10.05 28.64
C ARG A 17 4.18 -8.72 29.11
N GLY A 18 3.58 -8.10 30.14
CA GLY A 18 4.09 -6.84 30.71
C GLY A 18 4.22 -5.68 29.71
N GLY A 19 3.29 -5.54 28.77
CA GLY A 19 3.32 -4.49 27.74
C GLY A 19 4.32 -4.72 26.59
N LYS A 20 5.04 -5.84 26.58
CA LYS A 20 6.01 -6.21 25.54
C LYS A 20 5.47 -7.36 24.67
N ARG A 21 5.84 -7.34 23.39
CA ARG A 21 5.55 -8.39 22.40
C ARG A 21 6.76 -9.31 22.28
N TYR A 22 6.52 -10.60 22.40
CA TYR A 22 7.51 -11.66 22.29
C TYR A 22 7.09 -12.61 21.18
N TRP A 23 8.05 -12.97 20.33
CA TRP A 23 7.91 -14.03 19.35
C TRP A 23 8.74 -15.22 19.82
N TRP A 24 8.20 -16.43 19.79
CA TRP A 24 8.98 -17.61 20.15
C TRP A 24 8.70 -18.79 19.23
N GLN A 25 9.71 -19.66 19.16
CA GLN A 25 9.64 -20.92 18.44
C GLN A 25 10.56 -21.95 19.08
N ARG A 26 10.15 -23.22 19.07
CA ARG A 26 11.02 -24.34 19.42
C ARG A 26 11.85 -24.72 18.20
N SER A 27 13.18 -24.61 18.33
CA SER A 27 14.13 -25.05 17.33
C SER A 27 14.49 -26.52 17.53
N LYS A 28 14.51 -27.29 16.44
CA LYS A 28 15.03 -28.67 16.43
C LYS A 28 16.55 -28.72 16.69
N ARG A 29 17.27 -27.64 16.41
CA ARG A 29 18.72 -27.50 16.68
C ARG A 29 18.96 -26.70 17.97
N LYS A 30 19.96 -27.09 18.77
CA LYS A 30 20.41 -26.30 19.93
C LYS A 30 20.89 -24.94 19.43
N VAL A 31 20.32 -23.87 19.99
CA VAL A 31 20.67 -22.49 19.65
C VAL A 31 21.70 -21.99 20.64
N ALA A 32 22.78 -21.39 20.12
CA ALA A 32 23.84 -20.81 20.94
C ALA A 32 23.26 -19.74 21.90
N SER A 33 23.72 -19.74 23.14
CA SER A 33 23.32 -18.75 24.14
C SER A 33 24.00 -17.42 23.83
N GLY A 34 23.26 -16.50 23.21
CA GLY A 34 23.74 -15.17 22.84
C GLY A 34 22.60 -14.25 22.42
N SER A 35 22.82 -12.93 22.53
CA SER A 35 21.91 -11.93 21.95
C SER A 35 22.28 -11.79 20.48
N VAL A 36 21.41 -12.23 19.57
CA VAL A 36 21.61 -12.01 18.14
C VAL A 36 20.58 -10.99 17.67
N GLU A 37 21.05 -10.00 16.92
CA GLU A 37 20.20 -9.02 16.28
C GLU A 37 19.71 -9.63 14.98
N ILE A 38 18.44 -10.04 15.00
CA ILE A 38 17.83 -10.75 13.91
C ILE A 38 17.06 -9.75 13.04
N HIS A 39 17.56 -9.53 11.83
CA HIS A 39 16.78 -8.90 10.78
C HIS A 39 15.93 -9.97 10.09
N LEU A 40 14.72 -10.21 10.62
CA LEU A 40 13.77 -11.08 9.94
C LEU A 40 13.22 -10.33 8.72
N ARG A 41 13.47 -10.89 7.53
CA ARG A 41 12.63 -10.61 6.36
C ARG A 41 11.32 -11.35 6.56
N THR A 42 10.37 -10.71 7.23
CA THR A 42 8.98 -11.15 7.25
C THR A 42 8.37 -10.82 5.89
N THR A 43 8.23 -11.81 5.03
CA THR A 43 7.34 -11.73 3.86
C THR A 43 5.95 -11.33 4.35
N GLY A 44 5.43 -10.17 3.89
CA GLY A 44 4.11 -9.64 4.28
C GLY A 44 4.08 -8.62 5.43
N GLN A 45 5.23 -8.20 5.99
CA GLN A 45 5.32 -7.05 6.90
C GLN A 45 6.27 -6.00 6.32
N ALA A 46 5.70 -4.88 5.89
CA ALA A 46 6.46 -3.71 5.49
C ALA A 46 7.04 -3.02 6.75
N GLY A 47 8.29 -3.35 7.07
CA GLY A 47 8.98 -2.88 8.27
C GLY A 47 9.68 -4.03 8.97
N ALA A 48 10.94 -4.27 8.62
CA ALA A 48 11.78 -5.23 9.34
C ALA A 48 11.91 -4.76 10.80
N GLN A 49 11.20 -5.41 11.71
CA GLN A 49 11.25 -5.05 13.12
C GLN A 49 12.52 -5.64 13.73
N MET A 50 13.35 -4.79 14.36
CA MET A 50 14.57 -5.26 15.01
C MET A 50 14.19 -6.21 16.15
N GLN A 51 14.57 -7.48 16.03
CA GLN A 51 14.31 -8.47 17.08
C GLN A 51 15.60 -8.79 17.80
N ARG A 52 15.60 -8.57 19.12
CA ARG A 52 16.68 -9.06 19.97
C ARG A 52 16.31 -10.47 20.40
N CYS A 53 16.99 -11.45 19.85
CA CYS A 53 16.67 -12.83 20.12
C CYS A 53 17.69 -13.46 21.07
N ARG A 54 17.18 -14.24 22.02
CA ARG A 54 17.97 -15.06 22.93
C ARG A 54 17.62 -16.53 22.71
N GLY A 55 18.64 -17.31 22.40
CA GLY A 55 18.55 -18.78 22.40
C GLY A 55 18.78 -19.34 23.80
N ARG A 56 17.91 -20.23 24.27
CA ARG A 56 18.15 -21.08 25.44
C ARG A 56 17.82 -22.53 25.09
N GLN A 57 18.86 -23.36 24.92
CA GLN A 57 18.75 -24.75 24.48
C GLN A 57 17.96 -24.89 23.16
N HIS A 58 16.70 -25.33 23.22
CA HIS A 58 15.80 -25.52 22.06
C HIS A 58 14.80 -24.38 21.88
N LEU A 59 14.85 -23.33 22.70
CA LEU A 59 13.91 -22.22 22.64
C LEU A 59 14.60 -20.96 22.10
N VAL A 60 14.03 -20.39 21.04
CA VAL A 60 14.36 -19.03 20.57
C VAL A 60 13.27 -18.10 21.04
N ILE A 61 13.65 -17.07 21.80
CA ILE A 61 12.76 -15.98 22.19
C ILE A 61 13.27 -14.72 21.53
N CYS A 62 12.46 -14.13 20.67
CA CYS A 62 12.70 -12.88 20.01
C CYS A 62 11.85 -11.79 20.67
N GLU A 63 12.50 -10.86 21.36
CA GLU A 63 11.86 -9.66 21.87
C GLU A 63 11.82 -8.63 20.75
N THR A 64 10.63 -8.11 20.47
CA THR A 64 10.47 -6.98 19.57
C THR A 64 11.10 -5.73 20.21
N PHE A 65 12.21 -5.26 19.65
CA PHE A 65 12.93 -4.09 20.16
C PHE A 65 12.62 -2.87 19.27
N MET A 66 12.27 -1.76 19.89
CA MET A 66 12.27 -0.47 19.21
C MET A 66 13.71 -0.04 19.02
N GLY A 67 14.09 0.36 17.81
CA GLY A 67 15.48 0.70 17.51
C GLY A 67 16.01 1.82 18.41
N PRO A 68 17.34 1.98 18.56
CA PRO A 68 17.94 3.09 19.31
C PRO A 68 17.43 4.47 18.81
N GLU A 69 17.06 4.57 17.54
CA GLU A 69 16.47 5.76 16.91
C GLU A 69 15.04 6.05 17.41
N ASP A 70 14.21 5.04 17.62
CA ASP A 70 12.85 5.20 18.18
C ASP A 70 12.90 5.65 19.64
N ALA A 71 13.90 5.18 20.39
CA ALA A 71 14.13 5.59 21.78
C ALA A 71 14.65 7.04 21.90
N ALA A 72 15.47 7.50 20.95
CA ALA A 72 15.85 8.90 20.84
C ALA A 72 14.63 9.78 20.49
N GLN A 73 13.81 9.32 19.53
CA GLN A 73 12.60 10.02 19.12
C GLN A 73 11.61 10.21 20.25
N ARG A 74 11.35 9.16 21.06
CA ARG A 74 10.49 9.26 22.25
C ARG A 74 10.97 10.28 23.27
N ARG A 75 12.29 10.40 23.44
CA ARG A 75 12.88 11.40 24.34
C ARG A 75 12.70 12.81 23.80
N ASN A 76 12.80 13.01 22.49
CA ASN A 76 12.59 14.32 21.89
C ASN A 76 11.10 14.71 21.83
N LEU A 77 10.18 13.80 21.50
CA LEU A 77 8.72 14.03 21.59
C LEU A 77 8.31 14.56 22.96
N LYS A 78 8.84 13.94 24.03
CA LYS A 78 8.60 14.37 25.40
C LYS A 78 9.16 15.76 25.70
N LYS A 79 10.28 16.16 25.07
CA LYS A 79 10.84 17.51 25.18
C LYS A 79 9.98 18.54 24.45
N ASP A 80 9.39 18.16 23.32
CA ASP A 80 8.56 19.04 22.48
C ASP A 80 7.09 19.10 22.96
N GLY A 81 6.80 18.56 24.15
CA GLY A 81 5.44 18.54 24.72
C GLY A 81 4.48 17.57 24.04
N ILE A 82 4.95 16.76 23.09
CA ILE A 82 4.16 15.73 22.41
C ILE A 82 4.10 14.50 23.30
N SER A 83 2.89 14.16 23.75
CA SER A 83 2.66 12.99 24.59
C SER A 83 3.10 11.72 23.84
N THR A 84 3.86 10.84 24.51
CA THR A 84 4.36 9.58 23.94
C THR A 84 3.22 8.60 23.56
N THR A 85 1.98 8.96 23.90
CA THR A 85 0.74 8.25 23.55
C THR A 85 0.12 8.74 22.24
N GLN A 86 0.60 9.86 21.67
CA GLN A 86 0.04 10.41 20.44
C GLN A 86 0.41 9.53 19.24
N ALA A 87 -0.60 9.07 18.52
CA ALA A 87 -0.45 8.25 17.34
C ALA A 87 -1.10 8.98 16.16
N PHE A 88 -0.41 9.05 15.03
CA PHE A 88 -0.88 9.71 13.82
C PHE A 88 -1.40 8.67 12.82
N GLN A 89 -2.54 8.93 12.20
CA GLN A 89 -3.18 8.02 11.26
C GLN A 89 -2.53 8.07 9.88
N PRO A 90 -2.27 6.90 9.25
CA PRO A 90 -1.70 6.86 7.92
C PRO A 90 -2.67 7.39 6.87
N ARG A 91 -2.13 8.10 5.88
CA ARG A 91 -2.79 8.34 4.59
C ARG A 91 -2.33 7.27 3.62
N VAL A 92 -3.27 6.65 2.91
CA VAL A 92 -3.01 5.52 2.00
C VAL A 92 -3.42 5.91 0.60
N ASN A 93 -2.51 5.77 -0.36
CA ASN A 93 -2.77 6.01 -1.77
C ASN A 93 -2.26 4.84 -2.62
N VAL A 94 -3.08 4.36 -3.56
CA VAL A 94 -2.70 3.28 -4.47
C VAL A 94 -2.64 3.83 -5.88
N SER A 95 -1.50 3.64 -6.56
CA SER A 95 -1.33 4.09 -7.94
C SER A 95 -0.41 3.18 -8.73
N PRO A 96 -0.66 2.98 -10.04
CA PRO A 96 0.26 2.29 -10.92
C PRO A 96 1.54 3.13 -11.07
N SER A 97 2.68 2.44 -11.12
CA SER A 97 3.98 3.06 -11.34
C SER A 97 4.06 3.64 -12.75
N LYS A 98 4.42 4.92 -12.85
CA LYS A 98 4.64 5.60 -14.14
C LYS A 98 6.03 5.24 -14.67
N LYS A 99 6.18 4.07 -15.30
CA LYS A 99 7.36 3.78 -16.13
C LYS A 99 6.97 3.83 -17.60
N GLY A 100 7.91 4.30 -18.43
CA GLY A 100 7.70 4.57 -19.86
C GLY A 100 7.29 3.32 -20.66
N PRO A 101 6.86 3.51 -21.93
CA PRO A 101 6.16 2.52 -22.76
C PRO A 101 6.91 1.20 -23.05
N LEU A 102 8.13 1.00 -22.55
CA LEU A 102 9.01 -0.12 -22.86
C LEU A 102 9.36 -1.03 -21.67
N GLN A 103 8.90 -0.74 -20.45
CA GLN A 103 9.13 -1.63 -19.30
C GLN A 103 7.83 -2.31 -18.87
N HIS A 104 7.69 -3.59 -19.23
CA HIS A 104 6.57 -4.48 -18.93
C HIS A 104 6.42 -4.86 -17.44
N HIS A 105 6.93 -4.04 -16.52
CA HIS A 105 6.68 -4.23 -15.09
C HIS A 105 5.51 -3.35 -14.69
N ASN A 106 4.30 -3.89 -14.84
CA ASN A 106 3.09 -3.30 -14.27
C ASN A 106 3.23 -3.38 -12.74
N LEU A 107 3.77 -2.33 -12.15
CA LEU A 107 3.98 -2.23 -10.71
C LEU A 107 2.85 -1.40 -10.11
N LEU A 108 2.17 -1.93 -9.10
CA LEU A 108 1.21 -1.20 -8.30
C LEU A 108 1.88 -0.73 -7.01
N VAL A 109 1.73 0.54 -6.66
CA VAL A 109 2.40 1.13 -5.50
C VAL A 109 1.36 1.56 -4.48
N CYS A 110 1.44 1.01 -3.27
CA CYS A 110 0.73 1.48 -2.10
C CYS A 110 1.65 2.41 -1.31
N HIS A 111 1.38 3.71 -1.40
CA HIS A 111 2.11 4.75 -0.71
C HIS A 111 1.38 5.08 0.59
N VAL A 112 2.06 4.86 1.72
CA VAL A 112 1.51 5.12 3.06
C VAL A 112 2.33 6.21 3.74
N THR A 113 1.69 7.31 4.13
CA THR A 113 2.37 8.51 4.65
C THR A 113 1.76 8.99 5.97
N ASP A 114 2.50 9.88 6.66
CA ASP A 114 2.02 10.69 7.78
C ASP A 114 1.60 9.91 9.03
N PHE A 115 2.19 8.73 9.25
CA PHE A 115 1.86 7.88 10.39
C PHE A 115 2.93 7.88 11.48
N TYR A 116 2.48 7.60 12.71
CA TYR A 116 3.34 7.38 13.87
C TYR A 116 2.60 6.53 14.90
N PRO A 117 3.24 5.54 15.57
CA PRO A 117 4.66 5.16 15.48
C PRO A 117 5.03 4.41 14.19
N GLY A 118 6.32 4.20 13.93
CA GLY A 118 6.78 3.50 12.71
C GLY A 118 6.39 2.01 12.60
N SER A 119 5.73 1.44 13.61
CA SER A 119 5.24 0.05 13.59
C SER A 119 3.95 -0.03 12.77
N ILE A 120 4.07 -0.41 11.50
CA ILE A 120 2.95 -0.54 10.55
C ILE A 120 2.97 -1.92 9.88
N GLN A 121 1.82 -2.42 9.45
CA GLN A 121 1.72 -3.61 8.62
C GLN A 121 0.90 -3.29 7.38
N VAL A 122 1.44 -3.63 6.21
CA VAL A 122 0.84 -3.37 4.91
C VAL A 122 0.81 -4.68 4.14
N ARG A 123 -0.36 -5.07 3.65
CA ARG A 123 -0.60 -6.31 2.90
C ARG A 123 -1.27 -6.01 1.58
N TRP A 124 -0.97 -6.85 0.59
CA TRP A 124 -1.66 -6.85 -0.70
C TRP A 124 -2.65 -8.00 -0.77
N PHE A 125 -3.77 -7.77 -1.43
CA PHE A 125 -4.73 -8.79 -1.79
C PHE A 125 -5.08 -8.68 -3.26
N LEU A 126 -5.21 -9.81 -3.93
CA LEU A 126 -5.77 -9.93 -5.28
C LEU A 126 -7.07 -10.71 -5.18
N ASN A 127 -8.18 -10.09 -5.57
CA ASN A 127 -9.51 -10.69 -5.54
C ASN A 127 -9.86 -11.31 -4.16
N GLY A 128 -9.40 -10.67 -3.09
CA GLY A 128 -9.61 -11.09 -1.70
C GLY A 128 -8.60 -12.11 -1.16
N GLN A 129 -7.68 -12.63 -1.98
CA GLN A 129 -6.61 -13.53 -1.53
C GLN A 129 -5.32 -12.75 -1.26
N GLU A 130 -4.66 -13.01 -0.13
CA GLU A 130 -3.43 -12.33 0.25
C GLU A 130 -2.30 -12.66 -0.74
N GLU A 131 -1.72 -11.62 -1.34
CA GLU A 131 -0.64 -11.73 -2.31
C GLU A 131 0.69 -11.37 -1.66
N THR A 132 1.66 -12.27 -1.79
CA THR A 132 3.01 -12.10 -1.22
C THR A 132 4.10 -12.26 -2.27
N ALA A 133 3.79 -12.88 -3.41
CA ALA A 133 4.72 -12.98 -4.51
C ALA A 133 4.84 -11.61 -5.19
N GLY A 134 6.08 -11.20 -5.53
CA GLY A 134 6.31 -9.91 -6.19
C GLY A 134 6.06 -8.68 -5.31
N VAL A 135 5.83 -8.84 -3.99
CA VAL A 135 5.71 -7.73 -3.05
C VAL A 135 7.09 -7.25 -2.58
N VAL A 136 7.37 -5.96 -2.79
CA VAL A 136 8.61 -5.31 -2.37
C VAL A 136 8.29 -4.06 -1.58
N SER A 137 8.84 -3.93 -0.37
CA SER A 137 8.69 -2.73 0.45
C SER A 137 9.98 -1.91 0.52
N THR A 138 9.84 -0.60 0.62
CA THR A 138 10.97 0.27 0.98
C THR A 138 11.24 0.18 2.47
N ASN A 139 12.43 0.63 2.90
CA ASN A 139 12.65 0.93 4.31
C ASN A 139 11.69 2.06 4.76
N LEU A 140 11.44 2.13 6.07
CA LEU A 140 10.72 3.25 6.66
C LEU A 140 11.51 4.55 6.43
N ILE A 141 10.85 5.54 5.84
CA ILE A 141 11.42 6.86 5.57
C ILE A 141 10.85 7.83 6.61
N ARG A 142 11.70 8.67 7.19
CA ARG A 142 11.32 9.69 8.17
C ARG A 142 11.11 11.03 7.47
N ASN A 143 9.98 11.69 7.76
CA ASN A 143 9.60 12.96 7.12
C ASN A 143 10.21 14.20 7.77
N GLY A 144 10.78 14.06 8.98
CA GLY A 144 11.36 15.18 9.75
C GLY A 144 10.36 15.90 10.66
N ASP A 145 9.07 15.64 10.50
CA ASP A 145 7.94 16.17 11.27
C ASP A 145 7.36 15.14 12.27
N TRP A 146 8.22 14.24 12.76
CA TRP A 146 7.87 13.09 13.60
C TRP A 146 7.14 11.94 12.92
N THR A 147 6.65 12.11 11.69
CA THR A 147 5.93 11.07 10.97
C THR A 147 6.84 10.21 10.08
N PHE A 148 6.31 9.05 9.68
CA PHE A 148 6.96 8.11 8.78
C PHE A 148 6.17 7.96 7.48
N GLN A 149 6.86 7.49 6.44
CA GLN A 149 6.28 7.03 5.19
C GLN A 149 6.91 5.69 4.75
N ILE A 150 6.16 4.90 4.00
CA ILE A 150 6.62 3.64 3.41
C ILE A 150 5.91 3.39 2.07
N LEU A 151 6.64 2.81 1.12
CA LEU A 151 6.10 2.39 -0.16
C LEU A 151 6.12 0.87 -0.22
N VAL A 152 4.97 0.27 -0.56
CA VAL A 152 4.83 -1.18 -0.74
C VAL A 152 4.35 -1.43 -2.16
N MET A 153 5.23 -2.02 -2.96
CA MET A 153 5.07 -2.25 -4.37
C MET A 153 4.67 -3.71 -4.61
N LEU A 154 3.79 -3.93 -5.58
CA LEU A 154 3.38 -5.25 -6.05
C LEU A 154 3.62 -5.32 -7.56
N GLU A 155 4.39 -6.32 -8.00
CA GLU A 155 4.45 -6.67 -9.41
C GLU A 155 3.16 -7.41 -9.81
N MET A 156 2.44 -6.87 -10.80
CA MET A 156 1.13 -7.37 -11.22
C MET A 156 1.08 -7.67 -12.72
N THR A 157 0.22 -8.61 -13.09
CA THR A 157 -0.22 -8.87 -14.47
C THR A 157 -1.73 -8.64 -14.53
N PRO A 158 -2.22 -7.39 -14.66
CA PRO A 158 -3.63 -7.07 -14.49
C PRO A 158 -4.48 -7.73 -15.57
N GLN A 159 -5.46 -8.54 -15.15
CA GLN A 159 -6.52 -9.05 -16.02
C GLN A 159 -7.80 -8.22 -15.86
N GLN A 160 -8.65 -8.24 -16.88
CA GLN A 160 -9.90 -7.50 -16.84
C GLN A 160 -10.78 -8.01 -15.68
N GLY A 161 -11.17 -7.11 -14.79
CA GLY A 161 -11.98 -7.44 -13.62
C GLY A 161 -11.18 -7.73 -12.34
N ASP A 162 -9.85 -7.80 -12.41
CA ASP A 162 -9.02 -7.94 -11.21
C ASP A 162 -9.16 -6.73 -10.28
N VAL A 163 -9.29 -7.04 -8.99
CA VAL A 163 -9.34 -6.07 -7.91
C VAL A 163 -8.13 -6.30 -6.99
N TYR A 164 -7.24 -5.32 -6.97
CA TYR A 164 -6.09 -5.29 -6.08
C TYR A 164 -6.43 -4.43 -4.87
N THR A 165 -6.17 -4.93 -3.66
CA THR A 165 -6.47 -4.22 -2.42
C THR A 165 -5.21 -4.08 -1.59
N CYS A 166 -4.84 -2.84 -1.26
CA CYS A 166 -3.83 -2.56 -0.24
C CYS A 166 -4.53 -2.43 1.12
N GLN A 167 -4.15 -3.28 2.07
CA GLN A 167 -4.66 -3.22 3.43
C GLN A 167 -3.56 -2.74 4.38
N VAL A 168 -3.89 -1.75 5.20
CA VAL A 168 -2.99 -1.12 6.16
C VAL A 168 -3.52 -1.30 7.58
N GLU A 169 -2.69 -1.90 8.43
CA GLU A 169 -2.91 -2.03 9.85
C GLU A 169 -1.90 -1.16 10.60
N HIS A 170 -2.42 -0.31 11.49
CA HIS A 170 -1.59 0.60 12.28
C HIS A 170 -2.26 0.84 13.64
N THR A 171 -1.48 1.03 14.69
CA THR A 171 -1.98 1.18 16.07
C THR A 171 -2.86 2.42 16.31
N SER A 172 -2.85 3.41 15.41
CA SER A 172 -3.75 4.57 15.49
C SER A 172 -5.11 4.36 14.81
N LEU A 173 -5.30 3.21 14.16
CA LEU A 173 -6.54 2.84 13.48
C LEU A 173 -7.29 1.80 14.32
N ASP A 174 -8.59 2.00 14.53
CA ASP A 174 -9.45 1.03 15.22
C ASP A 174 -9.71 -0.23 14.35
N SER A 175 -9.72 -0.04 13.03
CA SER A 175 -9.89 -1.10 12.03
C SER A 175 -8.91 -0.94 10.87
N PRO A 176 -8.53 -2.03 10.16
CA PRO A 176 -7.65 -1.94 9.00
C PRO A 176 -8.25 -1.05 7.91
N VAL A 177 -7.41 -0.22 7.28
CA VAL A 177 -7.80 0.60 6.13
C VAL A 177 -7.52 -0.19 4.85
N THR A 178 -8.50 -0.29 3.96
CA THR A 178 -8.36 -0.96 2.67
C THR A 178 -8.58 0.01 1.52
N VAL A 179 -7.65 0.06 0.58
CA VAL A 179 -7.77 0.85 -0.65
C VAL A 179 -7.74 -0.10 -1.85
N GLU A 180 -8.80 -0.05 -2.65
CA GLU A 180 -8.95 -0.87 -3.84
C GLU A 180 -8.45 -0.15 -5.10
N TRP A 181 -7.84 -0.92 -5.99
CA TRP A 181 -7.48 -0.53 -7.34
C TRP A 181 -7.97 -1.59 -8.32
N LYS A 182 -8.73 -1.17 -9.33
CA LYS A 182 -9.32 -2.07 -10.33
C LYS A 182 -8.59 -1.93 -11.65
N ALA A 183 -8.27 -3.06 -12.28
CA ALA A 183 -7.75 -3.08 -13.63
C ALA A 183 -8.84 -2.59 -14.60
N GLN A 184 -8.73 -1.33 -15.03
CA GLN A 184 -9.64 -0.74 -16.02
C GLN A 184 -9.16 -1.12 -17.43
N SER A 185 -10.10 -1.45 -18.33
CA SER A 185 -9.79 -1.57 -19.75
C SER A 185 -9.52 -0.17 -20.34
N ASP A 186 -8.42 -0.01 -21.08
CA ASP A 186 -8.06 1.23 -21.80
C ASP A 186 -9.21 1.80 -22.67
N SER A 187 -10.18 0.96 -23.04
CA SER A 187 -11.38 1.33 -23.80
C SER A 187 -12.34 2.29 -23.06
N ALA A 188 -12.30 2.35 -21.72
CA ALA A 188 -13.25 3.14 -20.95
C ALA A 188 -12.85 4.63 -20.81
N ARG A 189 -11.58 4.99 -21.07
CA ARG A 189 -11.09 6.36 -20.87
C ARG A 189 -11.19 7.24 -22.12
N SER A 190 -11.29 6.68 -23.33
CA SER A 190 -11.37 7.47 -24.58
C SER A 190 -12.78 7.68 -25.15
N LYS A 191 -13.82 7.05 -24.58
CA LYS A 191 -15.18 7.11 -25.15
C LYS A 191 -16.02 8.34 -24.78
N THR A 192 -15.52 9.23 -23.92
CA THR A 192 -16.28 10.45 -23.54
C THR A 192 -15.93 11.70 -24.35
N LEU A 193 -14.95 11.66 -25.26
CA LEU A 193 -14.60 12.83 -26.08
C LEU A 193 -15.22 12.82 -27.49
N THR A 194 -15.56 11.65 -28.04
CA THR A 194 -16.10 11.57 -29.42
C THR A 194 -17.64 11.65 -29.48
N GLY A 195 -18.33 11.43 -28.36
CA GLY A 195 -19.81 11.48 -28.31
C GLY A 195 -20.39 12.89 -28.41
N ALA A 196 -19.71 13.89 -27.82
CA ALA A 196 -20.19 15.27 -27.84
C ALA A 196 -19.99 15.95 -29.21
N GLY A 197 -18.89 15.65 -29.92
CA GLY A 197 -18.60 16.24 -31.22
C GLY A 197 -19.57 15.79 -32.33
N GLY A 198 -19.96 14.51 -32.32
CA GLY A 198 -20.92 13.97 -33.29
C GLY A 198 -22.35 14.51 -33.10
N PHE A 199 -22.76 14.74 -31.85
CA PHE A 199 -24.11 15.22 -31.54
C PHE A 199 -24.31 16.68 -32.00
N VAL A 200 -23.31 17.55 -31.81
CA VAL A 200 -23.38 18.96 -32.25
C VAL A 200 -23.44 19.05 -33.78
N LEU A 201 -22.63 18.27 -34.50
CA LEU A 201 -22.65 18.27 -35.97
C LEU A 201 -23.99 17.77 -36.53
N GLY A 202 -24.58 16.74 -35.90
CA GLY A 202 -25.90 16.22 -36.28
C GLY A 202 -27.03 17.23 -36.10
N LEU A 203 -27.02 18.01 -35.00
CA LEU A 203 -28.03 19.05 -34.76
C LEU A 203 -27.95 20.20 -35.78
N ILE A 204 -26.75 20.60 -36.20
CA ILE A 204 -26.58 21.67 -37.19
C ILE A 204 -27.16 21.25 -38.55
N ILE A 205 -26.86 20.03 -39.00
CA ILE A 205 -27.36 19.50 -40.29
C ILE A 205 -28.90 19.40 -40.26
N CYS A 206 -29.48 18.88 -39.18
CA CYS A 206 -30.93 18.79 -39.03
C CYS A 206 -31.59 20.18 -39.01
N GLY A 207 -31.01 21.13 -38.29
CA GLY A 207 -31.52 22.51 -38.23
C GLY A 207 -31.56 23.19 -39.60
N VAL A 208 -30.48 23.09 -40.37
CA VAL A 208 -30.41 23.65 -41.74
C VAL A 208 -31.39 22.96 -42.68
N GLY A 209 -31.50 21.63 -42.62
CA GLY A 209 -32.46 20.86 -43.42
C GLY A 209 -33.91 21.28 -43.16
N ILE A 210 -34.30 21.41 -41.90
CA ILE A 210 -35.65 21.86 -41.52
C ILE A 210 -35.89 23.31 -41.98
N PHE A 211 -34.91 24.20 -41.83
CA PHE A 211 -35.03 25.59 -42.27
C PHE A 211 -35.24 25.69 -43.79
N MET A 212 -34.45 24.96 -44.57
CA MET A 212 -34.57 24.92 -46.03
C MET A 212 -35.89 24.29 -46.48
N HIS A 213 -36.37 23.24 -45.80
CA HIS A 213 -37.67 22.64 -46.09
C HIS A 213 -38.84 23.60 -45.80
N ARG A 214 -38.77 24.34 -44.69
CA ARG A 214 -39.77 25.38 -44.36
C ARG A 214 -39.74 26.55 -45.35
N ARG A 215 -38.57 26.93 -45.86
CA ARG A 215 -38.41 27.93 -46.93
C ARG A 215 -39.02 27.43 -48.25
N SER A 216 -38.74 26.19 -48.65
CA SER A 216 -39.31 25.59 -49.87
C SER A 216 -40.84 25.50 -49.82
N LYS A 217 -41.42 25.12 -48.67
CA LYS A 217 -42.88 25.13 -48.48
C LYS A 217 -43.50 26.54 -48.47
N LYS A 218 -42.74 27.57 -48.10
CA LYS A 218 -43.20 28.97 -48.23
C LYS A 218 -43.15 29.47 -49.67
N VAL A 219 -42.16 29.06 -50.46
CA VAL A 219 -42.06 29.43 -51.88
C VAL A 219 -43.21 28.82 -52.71
N GLN A 220 -43.65 27.59 -52.40
CA GLN A 220 -44.81 27.00 -53.10
C GLN A 220 -46.18 27.54 -52.63
N ARG A 221 -46.29 28.14 -51.43
CA ARG A 221 -47.54 28.75 -50.95
C ARG A 221 -47.72 30.21 -51.37
N GLY A 222 -46.74 30.82 -52.05
CA GLY A 222 -46.78 32.21 -52.53
C GLY A 222 -46.96 32.36 -54.05
N SER A 223 -47.30 31.28 -54.75
CA SER A 223 -47.46 31.27 -56.22
C SER A 223 -48.79 30.64 -56.67
N ALA A 224 -49.86 30.87 -55.88
CA ALA A 224 -51.25 30.63 -56.26
C ALA A 224 -52.02 31.96 -56.17
#